data_AF-A0A7X1P6I5-F1
#
_entry.id   AF-A0A7X1P6I5-F1
#
_cell.length_a   1.000
_cell.length_b   1.000
_cell.length_c   1.000
_cell.angle_alpha   90.00
_cell.angle_beta   90.00
_cell.angle_gamma   90.00
#
_symmetry.space_group_name_H-M   'P 1'
#
loop_
_entity.id
_entity.type
_entity.pdbx_description
1 polymer ?
#
loop_
_entity_poly.entity_id
_entity_poly.type
_entity_poly.pdbx_seq_one_letter_code
_entity_poly.pdbx_strand_id
1 'polypeptide(L)'
;MARLQPVETSKLTAEQRQVYDVIAAGPRGGVRGPFLALLLVPELANRIQHLGELIRYDTTLGRKLSELAIIVTARGLRCHYEWYSMIAMTLNAHAIMPPGNPPFED
;
A
#
# COMPACT_ATOMS: atom_id res chain seq x y z
N MET A 1 4.16 -16.16 -3.65
CA MET A 1 3.78 -16.65 -2.31
C MET A 1 4.30 -15.70 -1.23
N ALA A 2 3.55 -15.54 -0.13
CA ALA A 2 3.99 -14.77 1.03
C ALA A 2 5.05 -15.55 1.83
N ARG A 3 6.11 -14.86 2.26
CA ARG A 3 7.21 -15.46 3.05
C ARG A 3 6.95 -15.47 4.56
N LEU A 4 6.08 -14.59 5.02
CA LEU A 4 5.71 -14.44 6.43
C LEU A 4 4.32 -15.05 6.65
N GLN A 5 4.08 -15.51 7.87
CA GLN A 5 2.74 -15.92 8.27
C GLN A 5 1.79 -14.72 8.22
N PRO A 6 0.53 -14.92 7.80
CA PRO A 6 -0.48 -13.88 7.84
C PRO A 6 -0.62 -13.34 9.28
N VAL A 7 -0.66 -12.02 9.42
CA VAL A 7 -0.88 -11.38 10.71
C VAL A 7 -2.36 -11.54 11.09
N GLU A 8 -2.62 -12.28 12.16
CA GLU A 8 -3.94 -12.35 12.77
C GLU A 8 -4.20 -11.07 13.56
N THR A 9 -5.05 -10.20 13.03
CA THR A 9 -5.34 -8.89 13.64
C THR A 9 -5.95 -9.02 15.04
N SER A 10 -6.56 -10.15 15.41
CA SER A 10 -7.08 -10.41 16.76
C SER A 10 -5.97 -10.64 17.80
N LYS A 11 -4.76 -11.03 17.37
CA LYS A 11 -3.63 -11.38 18.24
C LYS A 11 -2.53 -10.31 18.31
N LEU A 12 -2.80 -9.11 17.80
CA LEU A 12 -1.84 -8.00 17.88
C LEU A 12 -1.52 -7.67 19.34
N THR A 13 -0.24 -7.40 19.63
CA THR A 13 0.15 -6.76 20.90
C THR A 13 -0.46 -5.36 20.99
N ALA A 14 -0.40 -4.75 22.17
CA ALA A 14 -0.90 -3.39 22.37
C ALA A 14 -0.19 -2.37 21.45
N GLU A 15 1.13 -2.50 21.30
CA GLU A 15 1.95 -1.61 20.46
C GLU A 15 1.63 -1.81 18.97
N GLN A 16 1.47 -3.06 18.54
CA GLN A 16 1.06 -3.39 17.18
C GLN A 16 -0.34 -2.85 16.86
N ARG A 17 -1.27 -3.02 17.80
CA ARG A 17 -2.65 -2.51 17.67
C ARG A 17 -2.65 -1.00 17.53
N GLN A 18 -1.90 -0.28 18.38
CA GLN A 18 -1.84 1.17 18.31
C GLN A 18 -1.37 1.66 16.94
N VAL A 19 -0.29 1.07 16.40
CA VAL A 19 0.22 1.44 15.07
C VAL A 19 -0.75 1.02 13.96
N TYR A 20 -1.39 -0.15 14.08
CA TYR A 20 -2.41 -0.62 13.15
C TYR A 20 -3.56 0.40 13.05
N ASP A 21 -4.09 0.84 14.19
CA ASP A 21 -5.23 1.75 14.26
C ASP A 21 -4.88 3.13 13.69
N VAL A 22 -3.67 3.63 13.97
CA VAL A 22 -3.16 4.89 13.38
C VAL A 22 -3.10 4.79 11.85
N ILE A 23 -2.54 3.72 11.31
CA ILE A 23 -2.47 3.53 9.85
C ILE A 23 -3.87 3.42 9.23
N ALA A 24 -4.78 2.73 9.92
CA ALA A 24 -6.16 2.54 9.45
C ALA A 24 -6.95 3.85 9.43
N ALA A 25 -6.75 4.72 10.42
CA ALA A 25 -7.41 6.02 10.53
C ALA A 25 -6.83 7.09 9.58
N GLY A 26 -5.60 6.90 9.09
CA GLY A 26 -4.94 7.82 8.18
C GLY A 26 -5.47 7.78 6.73
N PRO A 27 -4.88 8.57 5.81
CA PRO A 27 -5.33 8.71 4.41
C PRO A 27 -5.22 7.43 3.56
N ARG A 28 -4.66 6.35 4.13
CA ARG A 28 -4.62 5.01 3.51
C ARG A 28 -5.95 4.27 3.63
N GLY A 29 -6.76 4.62 4.63
CA GLY A 29 -8.08 4.02 4.89
C GLY A 29 -8.02 2.53 5.24
N GLY A 30 -6.89 2.05 5.79
CA GLY A 30 -6.73 0.65 6.19
C GLY A 30 -5.32 0.10 6.08
N VAL A 31 -5.04 -0.93 6.88
CA VAL A 31 -3.76 -1.65 6.88
C VAL A 31 -3.80 -2.77 5.84
N ARG A 32 -2.93 -2.70 4.83
CA ARG A 32 -2.82 -3.70 3.77
C ARG A 32 -1.38 -3.83 3.28
N GLY A 33 -1.11 -4.95 2.61
CA GLY A 33 0.16 -5.19 1.94
C GLY A 33 1.35 -5.19 2.89
N PRO A 34 2.44 -4.47 2.57
CA PRO A 34 3.68 -4.53 3.33
C PRO A 34 3.52 -4.06 4.79
N PHE A 35 2.52 -3.23 5.10
CA PHE A 35 2.30 -2.76 6.47
C PHE A 35 1.98 -3.90 7.45
N LEU A 36 1.33 -4.98 7.01
CA LEU A 36 1.10 -6.15 7.86
C LEU A 36 2.43 -6.81 8.27
N ALA A 37 3.39 -6.93 7.34
CA ALA A 37 4.72 -7.44 7.66
C ALA A 37 5.51 -6.47 8.54
N LEU A 38 5.40 -5.16 8.30
CA LEU A 38 6.10 -4.14 9.07
C LEU A 38 5.65 -4.08 10.53
N LEU A 39 4.41 -4.49 10.84
CA LEU A 39 3.92 -4.55 12.23
C LEU A 39 4.69 -5.53 13.12
N LEU A 40 5.50 -6.44 12.55
CA LEU A 40 6.45 -7.22 13.34
C LEU A 40 7.47 -6.33 14.08
N VAL A 41 7.70 -5.11 13.58
CA VAL A 41 8.50 -4.06 14.23
C VAL A 41 7.66 -2.77 14.26
N PRO A 42 6.79 -2.58 15.28
CA PRO A 42 5.80 -1.49 15.30
C PRO A 42 6.40 -0.10 15.12
N GLU A 43 7.56 0.16 15.72
CA GLU A 43 8.26 1.44 15.57
C GLU A 43 8.67 1.71 14.12
N LEU A 44 9.16 0.69 13.40
CA LEU A 44 9.50 0.79 12.00
C LEU A 44 8.26 1.05 11.14
N ALA A 45 7.17 0.29 11.39
CA ALA A 45 5.90 0.51 10.71
C ALA A 45 5.40 1.95 10.88
N ASN A 46 5.48 2.47 12.11
CA ASN A 46 5.06 3.83 12.41
C ASN A 46 5.93 4.89 11.72
N ARG A 47 7.25 4.70 11.64
CA ARG A 47 8.12 5.64 10.91
C ARG A 47 7.86 5.60 9.40
N ILE A 48 7.71 4.41 8.83
CA ILE A 48 7.45 4.23 7.39
C ILE A 48 6.10 4.80 7.00
N GLN A 49 5.05 4.61 7.81
CA GLN A 49 3.73 5.10 7.47
C GLN A 49 3.69 6.64 7.43
N HIS A 50 4.32 7.32 8.40
CA HIS A 50 4.41 8.79 8.40
C HIS A 50 5.23 9.32 7.22
N LEU A 51 6.39 8.71 6.94
CA LEU A 51 7.19 9.10 5.77
C LEU A 51 6.37 8.93 4.48
N GLY A 52 5.73 7.78 4.32
CA GLY A 52 4.90 7.50 3.16
C GLY A 52 3.69 8.44 3.07
N GLU A 53 3.19 8.94 4.20
CA GLU A 53 2.07 9.87 4.22
C GLU A 53 2.46 11.20 3.61
N LEU A 54 3.55 11.77 4.14
CA LEU A 54 4.13 13.02 3.70
C LEU A 54 4.43 13.02 2.19
N ILE A 55 5.13 12.00 1.70
CA ILE A 55 5.58 11.98 0.30
C ILE A 55 4.46 11.63 -0.70
N ARG A 56 3.38 10.99 -0.24
CA ARG A 56 2.29 10.52 -1.12
C ARG A 56 1.08 11.45 -1.13
N TYR A 57 0.68 11.95 0.04
CA TYR A 57 -0.55 12.71 0.22
C TYR A 57 -0.29 14.20 0.40
N ASP A 58 0.81 14.57 1.05
CA ASP A 58 1.17 15.98 1.33
C ASP A 58 2.17 16.55 0.30
N THR A 59 2.08 16.08 -0.94
CA THR A 59 2.95 16.49 -2.04
C THR A 59 2.27 17.49 -2.98
N THR A 60 3.07 18.32 -3.65
CA THR A 60 2.61 19.33 -4.61
C THR A 60 2.16 18.74 -5.96
N LEU A 61 2.45 17.46 -6.24
CA LEU A 61 2.13 16.81 -7.51
C LEU A 61 0.63 16.58 -7.72
N GLY A 62 -0.17 16.61 -6.66
CA GLY A 62 -1.59 16.23 -6.72
C GLY A 62 -1.78 14.74 -6.99
N ARG A 63 -3.00 14.24 -6.74
CA ARG A 63 -3.28 12.79 -6.67
C ARG A 63 -2.93 12.01 -7.95
N LYS A 64 -3.33 12.50 -9.13
CA LYS A 64 -3.12 11.80 -10.41
C LYS A 64 -1.64 11.60 -10.74
N LEU A 65 -0.82 12.64 -10.54
CA LEU A 65 0.62 12.55 -10.82
C LEU A 65 1.34 11.72 -9.77
N SER A 66 0.94 11.79 -8.50
CA SER A 66 1.45 10.89 -7.46
C SER A 66 1.14 9.42 -7.75
N GLU A 67 -0.09 9.10 -8.17
CA GLU A 67 -0.48 7.74 -8.57
C GLU A 67 0.34 7.25 -9.77
N LEU A 68 0.51 8.10 -10.80
CA LEU A 68 1.34 7.77 -11.97
C LEU A 68 2.80 7.53 -11.60
N ALA A 69 3.39 8.39 -10.76
CA ALA A 69 4.75 8.23 -10.29
C ALA A 69 4.94 6.88 -9.57
N ILE A 70 4.01 6.50 -8.70
CA ILE A 70 4.06 5.22 -7.98
C ILE A 70 3.98 4.04 -8.96
N ILE A 71 3.05 4.08 -9.93
CA ILE A 71 2.88 3.00 -10.93
C ILE A 71 4.14 2.83 -11.79
N VAL A 72 4.70 3.92 -12.30
CA VAL A 72 5.91 3.88 -13.14
C VAL A 72 7.12 3.38 -12.36
N THR A 73 7.31 3.86 -11.12
CA THR A 73 8.37 3.37 -10.23
C THR A 73 8.20 1.88 -9.93
N ALA A 74 6.98 1.43 -9.60
CA ALA A 74 6.70 0.02 -9.34
C ALA A 74 7.03 -0.86 -10.56
N ARG A 75 6.70 -0.40 -11.78
CA ARG A 75 7.05 -1.13 -13.01
C ARG A 75 8.55 -1.21 -13.24
N GLY A 76 9.25 -0.09 -13.07
CA GLY A 76 10.70 0.01 -13.27
C GLY A 76 11.49 -0.88 -12.29
N LEU A 77 11.02 -0.97 -11.05
CA LEU A 77 11.62 -1.81 -10.01
C LEU A 77 11.10 -3.26 -10.00
N ARG A 78 10.21 -3.63 -10.92
CA ARG A 78 9.52 -4.94 -10.94
C ARG A 78 8.83 -5.26 -9.60
N CYS A 79 8.29 -4.23 -8.94
CA CYS A 79 7.55 -4.37 -7.69
C CYS A 79 6.12 -4.84 -8.02
N HIS A 80 5.94 -6.14 -8.20
CA HIS A 80 4.67 -6.73 -8.64
C HIS A 80 3.49 -6.34 -7.74
N TYR A 81 3.66 -6.40 -6.41
CA TYR A 81 2.59 -6.04 -5.47
C TYR A 81 2.10 -4.60 -5.68
N GLU A 82 3.02 -3.63 -5.66
CA GLU A 82 2.67 -2.21 -5.85
C GLU A 82 2.08 -1.96 -7.23
N TRP A 83 2.61 -2.59 -8.27
CA TRP A 83 2.08 -2.48 -9.64
C TRP A 83 0.61 -2.89 -9.71
N TYR A 84 0.27 -4.11 -9.29
CA TYR A 84 -1.11 -4.60 -9.39
C TYR A 84 -2.04 -3.85 -8.43
N SER A 85 -1.61 -3.61 -7.19
CA SER A 85 -2.42 -2.92 -6.20
C SER A 85 -2.73 -1.48 -6.62
N MET A 86 -1.75 -0.77 -7.18
CA MET A 86 -1.92 0.63 -7.55
C MET A 86 -2.74 0.80 -8.83
N ILE A 87 -2.56 -0.08 -9.82
CA ILE A 87 -3.39 -0.05 -11.03
C ILE A 87 -4.85 -0.28 -10.67
N ALA A 88 -5.18 -1.31 -9.88
CA ALA A 88 -6.55 -1.57 -9.48
C ALA A 88 -7.17 -0.37 -8.73
N MET A 89 -6.42 0.23 -7.79
CA MET A 89 -6.87 1.41 -7.05
C MET A 89 -7.11 2.61 -7.96
N THR A 90 -6.20 2.86 -8.90
CA THR A 90 -6.26 4.01 -9.81
C THR A 90 -7.42 3.86 -10.80
N LEU A 91 -7.58 2.67 -11.40
CA LEU A 91 -8.70 2.39 -12.32
C LEU A 91 -10.05 2.58 -11.63
N ASN A 92 -10.21 2.05 -10.41
CA ASN A 92 -11.42 2.22 -9.62
C ASN A 92 -11.67 3.69 -9.24
N ALA A 93 -10.63 4.42 -8.83
CA ALA A 93 -10.75 5.82 -8.41
C ALA A 93 -11.14 6.76 -9.56
N HIS A 94 -10.74 6.46 -10.80
CA HIS A 94 -11.03 7.27 -11.98
C HIS A 94 -12.15 6.68 -12.85
N ALA A 95 -12.87 5.66 -12.36
CA ALA A 95 -13.92 4.93 -13.09
C ALA A 95 -13.48 4.46 -14.50
N ILE A 96 -12.19 4.13 -14.63
CA ILE A 96 -11.61 3.62 -15.87
C ILE A 96 -11.85 2.11 -15.86
N MET A 97 -12.67 1.61 -16.79
CA MET A 97 -12.88 0.18 -16.94
C MET A 97 -11.53 -0.51 -17.16
N PRO A 98 -11.20 -1.59 -16.43
CA PRO A 98 -9.98 -2.32 -16.69
C PRO A 98 -10.00 -2.81 -18.14
N PRO A 99 -8.87 -2.73 -18.88
CA PRO A 99 -8.79 -3.33 -20.21
C PRO A 99 -9.19 -4.80 -20.09
N GLY A 100 -10.01 -5.28 -21.05
CA GLY A 100 -10.39 -6.69 -21.14
C GLY A 100 -9.16 -7.56 -20.97
N ASN A 101 -9.20 -8.40 -19.94
CA ASN A 101 -8.09 -9.17 -19.40
C ASN A 101 -7.16 -9.74 -20.49
N PRO A 102 -5.91 -9.28 -20.67
CA PRO A 102 -4.95 -10.09 -21.39
C PRO A 102 -4.54 -11.25 -20.48
N PRO A 103 -4.64 -12.52 -20.91
CA PRO A 103 -4.01 -13.60 -20.19
C PRO A 103 -2.50 -13.38 -20.26
N PHE A 104 -1.83 -13.33 -19.12
CA PHE A 104 -0.39 -13.55 -19.12
C PHE A 104 -0.21 -15.07 -19.13
N GLU A 105 0.12 -15.61 -20.29
CA GLU A 105 0.84 -16.89 -20.39
C GLU A 105 2.19 -16.75 -19.65
N ASP A 106 2.59 -17.84 -19.00
CA ASP A 106 3.78 -17.97 -18.13
C ASP A 106 5.11 -17.59 -18.80
#